data_AF-A0A1H2U7D6-F1
#
_entry.id   AF-A0A1H2U7D6-F1
#
_cell.length_a   1.000
_cell.length_b   1.000
_cell.length_c   1.000
_cell.angle_alpha   90.00
_cell.angle_beta   90.00
_cell.angle_gamma   90.00
#
_symmetry.space_group_name_H-M   'P 1'
#
loop_
_entity.id
_entity.type
_entity.pdbx_description
1 polymer ?
#
loop_
_entity_poly.entity_id
_entity_poly.type
_entity_poly.pdbx_seq_one_letter_code
_entity_poly.pdbx_strand_id
1 'polypeptide(L)'
;MTTTFATVDAATAAFALHSTADDATAAADTQDHLLVLIEEDLTGLTMAQGTALFAATAAPLGIAAVKRFPDRATAARRIWANLAALSAGQDGTPATAATPEVPPAPEAAPAPAEAARAPRRSRGINLAPKAEAKPCRAGTKQALLVDFLSRPGGASMAELREALTPWKVVTIKSGLSWDMNHQKGYGIRTTFEDGYHRWLATDYAGQGTFHADSHPEDASDKAALLAQNLANGYDPEELFHVYHLVLPAGMDAPQPHTPRAGAKAEVSA
;
A
#
# COMPACT_ATOMS: atom_id res chain seq x y z
N MET A 1 -25.36 9.90 13.46
CA MET A 1 -24.29 8.87 13.40
C MET A 1 -24.74 7.78 14.34
N THR A 2 -25.01 6.58 13.84
CA THR A 2 -25.35 5.43 14.69
C THR A 2 -24.11 5.05 15.48
N THR A 3 -24.18 5.11 16.80
CA THR A 3 -23.08 4.71 17.68
C THR A 3 -23.18 3.20 17.88
N THR A 4 -22.09 2.48 17.68
CA THR A 4 -22.06 1.02 17.79
C THR A 4 -21.08 0.63 18.88
N PHE A 5 -21.56 -0.13 19.87
CA PHE A 5 -20.77 -0.64 20.97
C PHE A 5 -20.75 -2.17 20.88
N ALA A 6 -19.59 -2.76 20.62
CA ALA A 6 -19.49 -4.19 20.41
C ALA A 6 -18.32 -4.81 21.20
N THR A 7 -18.47 -6.07 21.58
CA THR A 7 -17.36 -6.90 22.05
C THR A 7 -17.17 -8.08 21.12
N VAL A 8 -15.92 -8.49 20.90
CA VAL A 8 -15.55 -9.55 19.95
C VAL A 8 -14.59 -10.53 20.61
N ASP A 9 -14.93 -11.81 20.56
CA ASP A 9 -13.98 -12.90 20.78
C ASP A 9 -13.32 -13.25 19.45
N ALA A 10 -12.06 -12.84 19.29
CA ALA A 10 -11.31 -13.07 18.07
C ALA A 10 -10.94 -14.55 17.85
N ALA A 11 -10.98 -15.41 18.88
CA ALA A 11 -10.67 -16.83 18.75
C ALA A 11 -11.87 -17.61 18.19
N THR A 12 -13.09 -17.29 18.64
CA THR A 12 -14.32 -17.99 18.22
C THR A 12 -15.12 -17.23 17.15
N ALA A 13 -14.73 -15.99 16.83
CA ALA A 13 -15.48 -15.07 16.00
C ALA A 13 -16.90 -14.74 16.54
N ALA A 14 -17.11 -14.93 17.85
CA ALA A 14 -18.32 -14.48 18.52
C ALA A 14 -18.29 -12.96 18.72
N PHE A 15 -19.45 -12.33 18.67
CA PHE A 15 -19.61 -10.91 18.95
C PHE A 15 -20.88 -10.65 19.74
N ALA A 16 -20.89 -9.58 20.53
CA ALA A 16 -22.06 -9.08 21.23
C ALA A 16 -22.20 -7.56 21.00
N LEU A 17 -23.43 -7.10 20.88
CA LEU A 17 -23.77 -5.68 20.74
C LEU A 17 -24.38 -5.18 22.04
N HIS A 18 -24.01 -3.97 22.44
CA HIS A 18 -24.37 -3.37 23.73
C HIS A 18 -25.08 -2.04 23.52
N SER A 19 -25.97 -1.68 24.46
CA SER A 19 -26.71 -0.41 24.44
C SER A 19 -25.85 0.80 24.83
N THR A 20 -24.80 0.59 25.62
CA THR A 20 -23.91 1.66 26.09
C THR A 20 -22.44 1.28 25.99
N ALA A 21 -21.55 2.28 25.96
CA ALA A 21 -20.11 2.08 25.98
C ALA A 21 -19.62 1.46 27.30
N ASP A 22 -20.25 1.81 28.43
CA ASP A 22 -19.89 1.32 29.75
C ASP A 22 -20.21 -0.18 29.87
N ASP A 23 -21.37 -0.61 29.36
CA ASP A 23 -21.74 -2.03 29.31
C ASP A 23 -20.77 -2.84 28.43
N ALA A 24 -20.40 -2.30 27.27
CA ALA A 24 -19.44 -2.93 26.37
C ALA A 24 -18.05 -3.05 27.01
N THR A 25 -17.60 -2.01 27.72
CA THR A 25 -16.30 -1.99 28.42
C THR A 25 -16.29 -3.01 29.56
N ALA A 26 -17.33 -3.04 30.40
CA ALA A 26 -17.45 -4.00 31.48
C ALA A 26 -17.50 -5.46 30.97
N ALA A 27 -18.19 -5.70 29.86
CA ALA A 27 -18.24 -7.01 29.22
C ALA A 27 -16.87 -7.42 28.61
N ALA A 28 -16.16 -6.48 27.98
CA ALA A 28 -14.82 -6.70 27.44
C ALA A 28 -13.85 -7.12 28.55
N ASP A 29 -13.81 -6.38 29.65
CA ASP A 29 -12.93 -6.65 30.80
C ASP A 29 -13.26 -7.97 31.50
N THR A 30 -14.56 -8.29 31.62
CA THR A 30 -15.01 -9.52 32.29
C THR A 30 -14.70 -10.78 31.47
N GLN A 31 -14.80 -10.68 30.15
CA GLN A 31 -14.69 -11.82 29.22
C GLN A 31 -13.34 -11.89 28.50
N ASP A 32 -12.44 -10.93 28.76
CA ASP A 32 -11.19 -10.72 28.03
C ASP A 32 -11.42 -10.64 26.51
N HIS A 33 -12.50 -9.97 26.12
CA HIS A 33 -12.89 -9.78 24.72
C HIS A 33 -12.36 -8.45 24.18
N LEU A 34 -12.16 -8.37 22.87
CA LEU A 34 -11.82 -7.13 22.20
C LEU A 34 -12.99 -6.14 22.29
N LEU A 35 -12.76 -4.97 22.87
CA LEU A 35 -13.68 -3.85 22.81
C LEU A 35 -13.62 -3.19 21.43
N VAL A 36 -14.78 -3.03 20.78
CA VAL A 36 -14.90 -2.46 19.43
C VAL A 36 -15.90 -1.31 19.49
N LEU A 37 -15.36 -0.09 19.46
CA LEU A 37 -16.11 1.17 19.47
C LEU A 37 -16.00 1.91 18.13
N ILE A 38 -14.96 1.59 17.35
CA ILE A 38 -14.67 2.18 16.03
C ILE A 38 -14.08 1.13 15.07
N GLU A 39 -14.05 1.45 13.77
CA GLU A 39 -13.47 0.59 12.72
C GLU A 39 -12.01 0.22 13.04
N GLU A 40 -11.25 1.14 13.62
CA GLU A 40 -9.81 1.01 13.88
C GLU A 40 -9.49 -0.12 14.87
N ASP A 41 -10.40 -0.42 15.79
CA ASP A 41 -10.25 -1.49 16.79
C ASP A 41 -10.16 -2.88 16.12
N LEU A 42 -10.73 -3.03 14.92
CA LEU A 42 -10.73 -4.28 14.16
C LEU A 42 -9.47 -4.51 13.33
N THR A 43 -8.58 -3.51 13.20
CA THR A 43 -7.39 -3.60 12.35
C THR A 43 -6.31 -4.53 12.91
N GLY A 44 -6.37 -4.82 14.21
CA GLY A 44 -5.50 -5.77 14.91
C GLY A 44 -5.78 -7.24 14.59
N LEU A 45 -6.95 -7.56 14.02
CA LEU A 45 -7.32 -8.94 13.69
C LEU A 45 -6.41 -9.55 12.61
N THR A 46 -6.09 -10.83 12.76
CA THR A 46 -5.47 -11.58 11.66
C THR A 46 -6.46 -11.78 10.51
N MET A 47 -5.97 -12.09 9.31
CA MET A 47 -6.85 -12.31 8.14
C MET A 47 -7.83 -13.47 8.33
N ALA A 48 -7.42 -14.52 9.06
CA ALA A 48 -8.29 -15.64 9.39
C ALA A 48 -9.42 -15.23 10.34
N GLN A 49 -9.07 -14.49 11.41
CA GLN A 49 -10.04 -13.97 12.37
C GLN A 49 -11.01 -12.97 11.72
N GLY A 50 -10.50 -12.05 10.90
CA GLY A 50 -11.35 -11.11 10.17
C GLY A 50 -12.30 -11.80 9.18
N THR A 51 -11.85 -12.88 8.52
CA THR A 51 -12.73 -13.66 7.62
C THR A 51 -13.83 -14.39 8.40
N ALA A 52 -13.49 -15.00 9.54
CA ALA A 52 -14.45 -15.69 10.40
C ALA A 52 -15.46 -14.70 11.02
N LEU A 53 -14.98 -13.57 11.55
CA LEU A 53 -15.82 -12.52 12.14
C LEU A 53 -16.74 -11.86 11.11
N PHE A 54 -16.26 -11.66 9.88
CA PHE A 54 -17.13 -11.21 8.81
C PHE A 54 -18.25 -12.22 8.54
N ALA A 55 -17.95 -13.51 8.45
CA ALA A 55 -18.99 -14.52 8.25
C ALA A 55 -20.02 -14.51 9.40
N ALA A 56 -19.56 -14.39 10.65
CA ALA A 56 -20.43 -14.31 11.82
C ALA A 56 -21.34 -13.07 11.81
N THR A 57 -20.82 -11.90 11.44
CA THR A 57 -21.60 -10.64 11.37
C THR A 57 -22.46 -10.53 10.11
N ALA A 58 -22.07 -11.21 9.02
CA ALA A 58 -22.79 -11.22 7.75
C ALA A 58 -24.01 -12.15 7.77
N ALA A 59 -23.94 -13.28 8.50
CA ALA A 59 -24.99 -14.29 8.52
C ALA A 59 -26.37 -13.77 8.98
N PRO A 60 -26.49 -12.98 10.07
CA PRO A 60 -27.78 -12.43 10.49
C PRO A 60 -28.34 -11.39 9.52
N LEU A 61 -27.49 -10.82 8.65
CA LEU A 61 -27.86 -9.86 7.61
C LEU A 61 -28.18 -10.53 6.26
N GLY A 62 -28.06 -11.87 6.17
CA GLY A 62 -28.23 -12.61 4.91
C GLY A 62 -27.13 -12.33 3.87
N ILE A 63 -25.99 -11.77 4.28
CA ILE A 63 -24.87 -11.47 3.38
C ILE A 63 -24.00 -12.73 3.22
N ALA A 64 -23.65 -13.05 1.98
CA ALA A 64 -22.80 -14.21 1.69
C ALA A 64 -21.40 -14.06 2.30
N ALA A 65 -20.93 -15.13 2.95
CA ALA A 65 -19.58 -15.19 3.49
C ALA A 65 -18.53 -15.14 2.36
N VAL A 66 -17.35 -14.57 2.67
CA VAL A 66 -16.23 -14.53 1.73
C VAL A 66 -15.18 -15.57 2.10
N LYS A 67 -14.49 -16.12 1.08
CA LYS A 67 -13.41 -17.08 1.30
C LYS A 67 -12.17 -16.45 1.97
N ARG A 68 -11.87 -15.19 1.62
CA ARG A 68 -10.78 -14.39 2.18
C ARG A 68 -10.95 -12.92 1.80
N PHE A 69 -10.37 -12.03 2.58
CA PHE A 69 -10.23 -10.62 2.24
C PHE A 69 -8.91 -10.34 1.49
N PRO A 70 -8.87 -9.28 0.65
CA PRO A 70 -7.65 -8.82 0.00
C PRO A 70 -6.68 -8.16 0.99
N ASP A 71 -7.20 -7.45 1.99
CA ASP A 71 -6.41 -6.75 3.01
C ASP A 71 -7.22 -6.56 4.31
N ARG A 72 -6.52 -6.24 5.41
CA ARG A 72 -7.11 -6.09 6.75
C ARG A 72 -8.02 -4.87 6.86
N ALA A 73 -7.73 -3.77 6.15
CA ALA A 73 -8.54 -2.56 6.20
C ALA A 73 -9.90 -2.79 5.52
N THR A 74 -9.91 -3.51 4.40
CA THR A 74 -11.15 -3.93 3.73
C THR A 74 -11.97 -4.88 4.61
N ALA A 75 -11.32 -5.78 5.36
CA ALA A 75 -12.00 -6.64 6.32
C ALA A 75 -12.63 -5.82 7.47
N ALA A 76 -11.84 -4.97 8.14
CA ALA A 76 -12.27 -4.11 9.25
C ALA A 76 -13.47 -3.24 8.85
N ARG A 77 -13.39 -2.55 7.71
CA ARG A 77 -14.49 -1.72 7.20
C ARG A 77 -15.78 -2.49 6.97
N ARG A 78 -15.70 -3.68 6.39
CA ARG A 78 -16.88 -4.50 6.08
C ARG A 78 -17.49 -5.13 7.32
N ILE A 79 -16.67 -5.55 8.27
CA ILE A 79 -17.13 -6.06 9.57
C ILE A 79 -17.80 -4.93 10.35
N TRP A 80 -17.18 -3.75 10.40
CA TRP A 80 -17.76 -2.57 11.05
C TRP A 80 -19.11 -2.18 10.45
N ALA A 81 -19.22 -2.18 9.11
CA ALA A 81 -20.48 -1.91 8.43
C ALA A 81 -21.59 -2.91 8.83
N ASN A 82 -21.26 -4.19 8.97
CA ASN A 82 -22.22 -5.20 9.43
C ASN A 82 -22.62 -4.96 10.89
N LEU A 83 -21.66 -4.72 11.79
CA LEU A 83 -21.93 -4.45 13.21
C LEU A 83 -22.81 -3.20 13.39
N ALA A 84 -22.56 -2.14 12.62
CA ALA A 84 -23.37 -0.93 12.63
C ALA A 84 -24.79 -1.17 12.12
N ALA A 85 -24.96 -1.98 11.06
CA ALA A 85 -26.27 -2.35 10.55
C ALA A 85 -27.06 -3.22 11.55
N LEU A 86 -26.39 -4.15 12.23
CA LEU A 86 -26.99 -4.99 13.26
C LEU A 86 -27.41 -4.15 14.48
N SER A 87 -26.56 -3.23 14.91
CA SER A 87 -26.84 -2.30 16.02
C SER A 87 -28.03 -1.40 15.70
N ALA A 88 -28.11 -0.85 14.48
CA ALA A 88 -29.26 -0.06 14.05
C ALA A 88 -30.58 -0.86 14.01
N GLY A 89 -30.50 -2.17 13.77
CA GLY A 89 -31.66 -3.08 13.78
C GLY A 89 -32.19 -3.42 15.19
N GLN A 90 -31.39 -3.20 16.25
CA GLN A 90 -31.80 -3.46 17.63
C GLN A 90 -32.62 -2.32 18.24
N ASP A 91 -32.43 -1.08 17.78
CA ASP A 91 -33.04 0.13 18.34
C ASP A 91 -34.47 0.43 17.83
N GLY A 92 -35.14 -0.55 17.22
CA GLY A 92 -36.57 -0.47 16.86
C GLY A 92 -36.94 0.64 15.84
N THR A 93 -35.96 1.30 15.23
CA THR A 93 -36.19 2.29 14.17
C THR A 93 -36.36 1.55 12.84
N PRO A 94 -37.39 1.85 12.02
CA PRO A 94 -37.61 1.14 10.77
C PRO A 94 -36.39 1.29 9.87
N ALA A 95 -35.74 0.16 9.59
CA ALA A 95 -34.74 0.05 8.56
C ALA A 95 -35.37 0.55 7.25
N THR A 96 -34.82 1.62 6.68
CA THR A 96 -35.03 1.87 5.25
C THR A 96 -34.39 0.69 4.55
N ALA A 97 -35.22 -0.25 4.10
CA ALA A 97 -34.81 -1.45 3.41
C ALA A 97 -34.12 -1.06 2.10
N ALA A 98 -32.81 -0.91 2.15
CA ALA A 98 -31.97 -1.10 0.98
C ALA A 98 -31.75 -2.60 0.84
N THR A 99 -32.62 -3.24 0.06
CA THR A 99 -32.44 -4.60 -0.45
C THR A 99 -30.99 -4.79 -0.91
N PRO A 100 -30.25 -5.82 -0.45
CA PRO A 100 -29.02 -6.21 -1.09
C PRO A 100 -29.42 -6.84 -2.44
N GLU A 101 -29.36 -6.04 -3.49
CA GLU A 101 -29.53 -6.51 -4.86
C GLU A 101 -28.38 -7.47 -5.18
N VAL A 102 -28.71 -8.76 -5.31
CA VAL A 102 -27.93 -9.72 -6.07
C VAL A 102 -27.90 -9.20 -7.50
N PRO A 103 -26.74 -8.86 -8.11
CA PRO A 103 -26.73 -8.58 -9.53
C PRO A 103 -26.98 -9.90 -10.26
N PRO A 104 -28.03 -10.02 -11.10
CA PRO A 104 -28.11 -11.12 -12.06
C PRO A 104 -26.97 -10.95 -13.08
N ALA A 105 -26.47 -12.08 -13.58
CA ALA A 105 -25.64 -12.06 -14.78
C ALA A 105 -26.47 -11.51 -15.96
N PRO A 106 -25.99 -10.49 -16.72
CA PRO A 106 -26.56 -10.17 -18.01
C PRO A 106 -25.72 -10.82 -19.11
N GLU A 107 -26.39 -11.70 -19.86
CA GLU A 107 -26.05 -12.04 -21.23
C GLU A 107 -26.20 -10.79 -22.12
N ALA A 108 -25.43 -10.74 -23.20
CA ALA A 108 -25.03 -9.54 -23.96
C ALA A 108 -26.14 -8.69 -24.61
N ALA A 109 -26.05 -7.35 -24.48
CA ALA A 109 -26.31 -6.31 -25.51
C ALA A 109 -26.07 -4.88 -24.95
N PRO A 110 -25.76 -3.87 -25.79
CA PRO A 110 -24.54 -3.05 -25.74
C PRO A 110 -24.49 -2.05 -24.56
N ALA A 111 -23.28 -1.90 -24.02
CA ALA A 111 -22.96 -1.08 -22.85
C ALA A 111 -23.26 0.42 -23.05
N PRO A 112 -23.92 1.10 -22.08
CA PRO A 112 -23.71 2.53 -21.86
C PRO A 112 -22.27 2.70 -21.38
N ALA A 113 -21.50 3.53 -22.08
CA ALA A 113 -20.10 3.77 -21.78
C ALA A 113 -19.88 4.05 -20.29
N GLU A 114 -19.16 3.12 -19.67
CA GLU A 114 -18.57 3.24 -18.35
C GLU A 114 -17.80 4.56 -18.30
N ALA A 115 -18.35 5.55 -17.59
CA ALA A 115 -17.56 6.69 -17.17
C ALA A 115 -16.50 6.13 -16.22
N ALA A 116 -15.34 5.81 -16.79
CA ALA A 116 -14.16 5.32 -16.11
C ALA A 116 -13.97 6.15 -14.84
N ARG A 117 -14.23 5.55 -13.67
CA ARG A 117 -13.84 6.19 -12.41
C ARG A 117 -12.33 6.34 -12.49
N ALA A 118 -11.88 7.59 -12.62
CA ALA A 118 -10.48 7.93 -12.74
C ALA A 118 -9.67 7.16 -11.67
N PRO A 119 -8.55 6.52 -12.04
CA PRO A 119 -7.74 5.76 -11.11
C PRO A 119 -7.34 6.68 -9.95
N ARG A 120 -7.75 6.31 -8.73
CA ARG A 120 -7.33 7.03 -7.52
C ARG A 120 -5.81 6.93 -7.44
N ARG A 121 -5.12 8.06 -7.68
CA ARG A 121 -3.65 8.17 -7.57
C ARG A 121 -3.21 7.60 -6.23
N SER A 122 -2.40 6.54 -6.25
CA SER A 122 -2.00 5.91 -5.00
C SER A 122 -1.10 6.85 -4.21
N ARG A 123 -1.43 7.06 -2.94
CA ARG A 123 -0.60 7.83 -2.00
C ARG A 123 0.75 7.10 -1.88
N GLY A 124 1.84 7.76 -2.28
CA GLY A 124 3.19 7.19 -2.23
C GLY A 124 3.64 6.81 -0.82
N ILE A 125 4.84 6.25 -0.69
CA ILE A 125 5.47 5.93 0.60
C ILE A 125 6.24 7.16 1.09
N ASN A 126 5.83 7.71 2.23
CA ASN A 126 6.51 8.83 2.88
C ASN A 126 6.75 8.47 4.35
N LEU A 127 7.98 8.10 4.68
CA LEU A 127 8.42 7.64 5.98
C LEU A 127 9.58 8.53 6.45
N ALA A 128 9.47 9.06 7.67
CA ALA A 128 10.55 9.84 8.26
C ALA A 128 11.75 8.95 8.62
N PRO A 129 12.99 9.45 8.47
CA PRO A 129 14.18 8.74 8.94
C PRO A 129 14.15 8.59 10.47
N LYS A 130 14.86 7.58 10.97
CA LYS A 130 15.13 7.43 12.41
C LYS A 130 16.34 8.28 12.80
N ALA A 131 16.63 8.32 14.11
CA ALA A 131 17.79 9.05 14.63
C ALA A 131 19.13 8.51 14.11
N GLU A 132 19.22 7.19 13.90
CA GLU A 132 20.46 6.53 13.48
C GLU A 132 20.24 5.64 12.26
N ALA A 133 21.18 5.68 11.32
CA ALA A 133 21.21 4.77 10.17
C ALA A 133 22.24 3.66 10.36
N LYS A 134 21.91 2.45 9.91
CA LYS A 134 22.78 1.27 9.96
C LYS A 134 23.32 0.92 8.57
N PRO A 135 24.59 0.50 8.43
CA PRO A 135 25.11 0.08 7.14
C PRO A 135 24.45 -1.21 6.65
N CYS A 136 24.38 -1.34 5.32
CA CYS A 136 23.99 -2.59 4.66
C CYS A 136 25.23 -3.43 4.36
N ARG A 137 25.07 -4.74 4.23
CA ARG A 137 26.18 -5.61 3.82
C ARG A 137 26.31 -5.58 2.30
N ALA A 138 27.53 -5.43 1.79
CA ALA A 138 27.81 -5.38 0.37
C ALA A 138 27.28 -6.63 -0.36
N GLY A 139 26.72 -6.41 -1.55
CA GLY A 139 26.13 -7.47 -2.39
C GLY A 139 24.77 -8.00 -1.91
N THR A 140 24.14 -7.37 -0.91
CA THR A 140 22.77 -7.70 -0.50
C THR A 140 21.74 -6.85 -1.25
N LYS A 141 20.49 -7.33 -1.31
CA LYS A 141 19.36 -6.55 -1.86
C LYS A 141 19.08 -5.27 -1.09
N GLN A 142 19.39 -5.24 0.21
CA GLN A 142 19.33 -4.04 1.03
C GLN A 142 20.37 -3.00 0.57
N ALA A 143 21.59 -3.44 0.25
CA ALA A 143 22.61 -2.56 -0.31
C ALA A 143 22.19 -1.98 -1.67
N LEU A 144 21.66 -2.84 -2.57
CA LEU A 144 21.12 -2.38 -3.85
C LEU A 144 19.99 -1.36 -3.67
N LEU A 145 19.07 -1.57 -2.73
CA LEU A 145 18.03 -0.58 -2.43
C LEU A 145 18.64 0.77 -2.03
N VAL A 146 19.61 0.79 -1.11
CA VAL A 146 20.30 2.03 -0.72
C VAL A 146 20.98 2.69 -1.92
N ASP A 147 21.67 1.91 -2.76
CA ASP A 147 22.41 2.44 -3.92
C ASP A 147 21.48 3.01 -5.00
N PHE A 148 20.28 2.44 -5.19
CA PHE A 148 19.29 2.94 -6.15
C PHE A 148 18.54 4.15 -5.59
N LEU A 149 18.14 4.11 -4.32
CA LEU A 149 17.34 5.18 -3.70
C LEU A 149 18.15 6.43 -3.36
N SER A 150 19.47 6.30 -3.18
CA SER A 150 20.37 7.43 -2.88
C SER A 150 20.83 8.20 -4.13
N ARG A 151 20.48 7.74 -5.33
CA ARG A 151 20.78 8.45 -6.58
C ARG A 151 20.04 9.80 -6.60
N PRO A 152 20.57 10.84 -7.28
CA PRO A 152 19.89 12.12 -7.40
C PRO A 152 18.47 12.01 -7.99
N GLY A 153 18.28 11.12 -8.97
CA GLY A 153 16.97 10.82 -9.54
C GLY A 153 16.14 9.83 -8.72
N GLY A 154 16.65 9.23 -7.65
CA GLY A 154 15.98 8.13 -6.95
C GLY A 154 15.74 6.90 -7.84
N ALA A 155 14.77 6.06 -7.48
CA ALA A 155 14.44 4.84 -8.21
C ALA A 155 12.93 4.65 -8.38
N SER A 156 12.50 4.29 -9.59
CA SER A 156 11.12 3.87 -9.84
C SER A 156 10.87 2.42 -9.40
N MET A 157 9.60 2.03 -9.28
CA MET A 157 9.26 0.63 -8.99
C MET A 157 9.70 -0.34 -10.11
N ALA A 158 9.73 0.10 -11.38
CA ALA A 158 10.13 -0.77 -12.49
C ALA A 158 11.64 -1.07 -12.46
N GLU A 159 12.47 -0.05 -12.23
CA GLU A 159 13.92 -0.22 -12.05
C GLU A 159 14.23 -1.12 -10.85
N LEU A 160 13.55 -0.89 -9.72
CA LEU A 160 13.74 -1.72 -8.54
C LEU A 160 13.33 -3.17 -8.79
N ARG A 161 12.27 -3.41 -9.56
CA ARG A 161 11.84 -4.77 -9.93
C ARG A 161 12.88 -5.48 -10.78
N GLU A 162 13.43 -4.80 -11.77
CA GLU A 162 14.46 -5.34 -12.65
C GLU A 162 15.73 -5.68 -11.86
N ALA A 163 16.23 -4.72 -11.08
CA ALA A 163 17.45 -4.88 -10.29
C ALA A 163 17.33 -5.91 -9.15
N LEU A 164 16.13 -6.10 -8.56
CA LEU A 164 15.92 -6.95 -7.38
C LEU A 164 15.29 -8.31 -7.68
N THR A 165 15.34 -8.76 -8.94
CA THR A 165 14.82 -10.06 -9.39
C THR A 165 15.21 -11.20 -8.41
N PRO A 166 14.28 -12.10 -8.02
CA PRO A 166 12.88 -12.23 -8.45
C PRO A 166 11.87 -11.53 -7.52
N TRP A 167 12.22 -10.41 -6.87
CA TRP A 167 11.27 -9.73 -5.99
C TRP A 167 10.06 -9.17 -6.74
N LYS A 168 8.87 -9.41 -6.17
CA LYS A 168 7.63 -8.83 -6.67
C LYS A 168 7.48 -7.40 -6.14
N VAL A 169 6.68 -6.58 -6.82
CA VAL A 169 6.37 -5.19 -6.41
C VAL A 169 5.95 -5.09 -4.94
N VAL A 170 5.13 -6.04 -4.46
CA VAL A 170 4.70 -6.07 -3.05
C VAL A 170 5.90 -6.28 -2.10
N THR A 171 6.84 -7.14 -2.45
CA THR A 171 8.06 -7.40 -1.67
C THR A 171 8.96 -6.18 -1.63
N ILE A 172 9.07 -5.47 -2.76
CA ILE A 172 9.85 -4.23 -2.84
C ILE A 172 9.24 -3.15 -1.94
N LYS A 173 7.91 -2.96 -2.00
CA LYS A 173 7.20 -2.03 -1.12
C LYS A 173 7.39 -2.38 0.37
N SER A 174 7.33 -3.68 0.72
CA SER A 174 7.66 -4.14 2.06
C SER A 174 9.12 -3.87 2.43
N GLY A 175 10.06 -4.04 1.51
CA GLY A 175 11.48 -3.72 1.73
C GLY A 175 11.73 -2.23 1.98
N LEU A 176 11.03 -1.33 1.27
CA LEU A 176 11.10 0.12 1.51
C LEU A 176 10.65 0.48 2.93
N SER A 177 9.59 -0.15 3.44
CA SER A 177 9.10 0.14 4.79
C SER A 177 9.90 -0.60 5.87
N TRP A 178 10.18 -1.88 5.69
CA TRP A 178 10.79 -2.72 6.72
C TRP A 178 12.31 -2.69 6.68
N ASP A 179 12.92 -3.01 5.55
CA ASP A 179 14.38 -3.07 5.47
C ASP A 179 14.98 -1.66 5.58
N MET A 180 14.49 -0.69 4.80
CA MET A 180 15.08 0.65 4.80
C MET A 180 14.72 1.43 6.07
N ASN A 181 13.43 1.58 6.38
CA ASN A 181 13.03 2.39 7.53
C ASN A 181 13.13 1.65 8.86
N HIS A 182 12.52 0.46 8.98
CA HIS A 182 12.49 -0.23 10.27
C HIS A 182 13.87 -0.75 10.69
N GLN A 183 14.58 -1.48 9.82
CA GLN A 183 15.86 -2.11 10.15
C GLN A 183 17.06 -1.17 10.01
N LYS A 184 17.11 -0.38 8.93
CA LYS A 184 18.28 0.46 8.61
C LYS A 184 18.15 1.91 9.04
N GLY A 185 16.95 2.37 9.41
CA GLY A 185 16.72 3.72 9.92
C GLY A 185 16.66 4.82 8.86
N TYR A 186 16.69 4.48 7.58
CA TYR A 186 16.52 5.46 6.50
C TYR A 186 15.05 5.83 6.29
N GLY A 187 14.79 7.10 6.02
CA GLY A 187 13.48 7.54 5.57
C GLY A 187 13.29 7.23 4.08
N ILE A 188 12.04 7.29 3.63
CA ILE A 188 11.66 7.13 2.22
C ILE A 188 10.74 8.27 1.86
N ARG A 189 11.01 8.94 0.74
CA ARG A 189 10.13 9.96 0.16
C ARG A 189 9.71 9.51 -1.22
N THR A 190 8.43 9.67 -1.54
CA THR A 190 7.93 9.42 -2.90
C THR A 190 7.67 10.74 -3.60
N THR A 191 8.29 10.93 -4.77
CA THR A 191 7.93 11.96 -5.75
C THR A 191 7.17 11.32 -6.91
N PHE A 192 6.58 12.18 -7.75
CA PHE A 192 5.84 11.76 -8.92
C PHE A 192 6.48 12.41 -10.14
N GLU A 193 6.89 11.60 -11.11
CA GLU A 193 7.57 12.03 -12.33
C GLU A 193 6.91 11.36 -13.53
N ASP A 194 6.90 12.04 -14.67
CA ASP A 194 6.47 11.45 -15.94
C ASP A 194 7.61 10.66 -16.60
N GLY A 195 7.28 9.90 -17.64
CA GLY A 195 8.24 9.07 -18.36
C GLY A 195 9.41 9.85 -18.97
N TYR A 196 9.18 11.07 -19.46
CA TYR A 196 10.22 11.90 -20.07
C TYR A 196 11.24 12.40 -19.05
N HIS A 197 10.77 12.98 -17.94
CA HIS A 197 11.64 13.41 -16.84
C HIS A 197 12.38 12.22 -16.23
N ARG A 198 11.75 11.05 -16.18
CA ARG A 198 12.42 9.85 -15.68
C ARG A 198 13.55 9.39 -16.60
N TRP A 199 13.31 9.38 -17.91
CA TRP A 199 14.34 9.08 -18.91
C TRP A 199 15.50 10.09 -18.84
N LEU A 200 15.21 11.39 -18.65
CA LEU A 200 16.25 12.42 -18.42
C LEU A 200 17.12 12.15 -17.18
N ALA A 201 16.54 11.56 -16.13
CA ALA A 201 17.24 11.38 -14.86
C ALA A 201 18.07 10.10 -14.78
N THR A 202 17.64 8.99 -15.41
CA THR A 202 18.27 7.67 -15.21
C THR A 202 18.48 6.82 -16.46
N ASP A 203 18.25 7.35 -17.66
CA ASP A 203 18.34 6.61 -18.93
C ASP A 203 17.44 5.36 -19.00
N TYR A 204 16.39 5.33 -18.17
CA TYR A 204 15.55 4.15 -18.07
C TYR A 204 14.38 4.23 -19.05
N ALA A 205 14.47 3.48 -20.16
CA ALA A 205 13.47 3.44 -21.24
C ALA A 205 12.18 2.63 -20.92
N GLY A 206 11.93 2.28 -19.65
CA GLY A 206 10.85 1.37 -19.24
C GLY A 206 9.71 2.01 -18.45
N GLN A 207 9.43 3.31 -18.61
CA GLN A 207 8.36 4.01 -17.87
C GLN A 207 7.24 4.49 -18.78
N GLY A 208 6.08 3.90 -18.57
CA GLY A 208 4.86 4.34 -19.24
C GLY A 208 4.94 4.18 -20.75
N THR A 209 4.40 5.21 -21.39
CA THR A 209 4.24 5.35 -22.84
C THR A 209 5.38 6.12 -23.52
N PHE A 210 6.38 6.59 -22.76
CA PHE A 210 7.55 7.24 -23.33
C PHE A 210 8.57 6.17 -23.77
N HIS A 211 8.91 6.18 -25.07
CA HIS A 211 9.79 5.18 -25.67
C HIS A 211 10.86 5.91 -26.50
N ALA A 212 12.03 6.13 -25.89
CA ALA A 212 13.21 6.65 -26.57
C ALA A 212 14.36 5.63 -26.48
N ASP A 213 15.01 5.39 -27.62
CA ASP A 213 16.03 4.35 -27.78
C ASP A 213 17.47 4.89 -27.54
N SER A 214 17.64 6.16 -27.19
CA SER A 214 18.94 6.82 -27.03
C SER A 214 18.90 7.81 -25.88
N HIS A 215 20.05 8.19 -25.30
CA HIS A 215 20.11 9.12 -24.16
C HIS A 215 19.81 10.57 -24.61
N PRO A 216 19.24 11.44 -23.76
CA PRO A 216 18.97 12.85 -24.08
C PRO A 216 20.17 13.69 -24.47
N GLU A 217 21.37 13.29 -24.07
CA GLU A 217 22.61 14.02 -24.41
C GLU A 217 23.17 13.55 -25.76
N ASP A 218 22.71 12.41 -26.26
CA ASP A 218 22.95 11.93 -27.63
C ASP A 218 21.86 12.41 -28.60
N ALA A 219 20.68 12.77 -28.07
CA ALA A 219 19.59 13.34 -28.85
C ALA A 219 19.92 14.78 -29.28
N SER A 220 20.26 14.94 -30.55
CA SER A 220 20.55 16.25 -31.16
C SER A 220 19.42 17.29 -31.03
N ASP A 221 18.16 16.84 -30.89
CA ASP A 221 17.00 17.70 -30.66
C ASP A 221 15.96 17.02 -29.73
N LYS A 222 15.99 17.41 -28.45
CA LYS A 222 15.07 16.91 -27.41
C LYS A 222 13.61 17.28 -27.68
N ALA A 223 13.37 18.44 -28.31
CA ALA A 223 12.01 18.91 -28.60
C ALA A 223 11.38 18.08 -29.72
N ALA A 224 12.15 17.73 -30.75
CA ALA A 224 11.71 16.83 -31.82
C ALA A 224 11.39 15.42 -31.28
N LEU A 225 12.23 14.89 -30.38
CA LEU A 225 12.00 13.58 -29.75
C LEU A 225 10.71 13.56 -28.90
N LEU A 226 10.47 14.60 -28.11
CA LEU A 226 9.26 14.72 -27.30
C LEU A 226 8.02 14.82 -28.21
N ALA A 227 8.09 15.63 -29.28
CA ALA A 227 7.01 15.74 -30.25
C ALA A 227 6.70 14.40 -30.94
N GLN A 228 7.73 13.63 -31.28
CA GLN A 228 7.57 12.29 -31.85
C GLN A 228 6.92 11.32 -30.85
N ASN A 229 7.34 11.35 -29.59
CA ASN A 229 6.75 10.50 -28.55
C ASN A 229 5.28 10.85 -28.28
N LEU A 230 4.93 12.14 -28.23
CA LEU A 230 3.54 12.59 -28.12
C LEU A 230 2.70 12.10 -29.30
N ALA A 231 3.23 12.14 -30.53
CA ALA A 231 2.55 11.59 -31.70
C ALA A 231 2.39 10.05 -31.63
N ASN A 232 3.29 9.37 -30.91
CA ASN A 232 3.28 7.91 -30.71
C ASN A 232 2.49 7.47 -29.47
N GLY A 233 1.73 8.37 -28.83
CA GLY A 233 0.85 8.04 -27.72
C GLY A 233 1.47 8.15 -26.33
N TYR A 234 2.61 8.87 -26.19
CA TYR A 234 3.10 9.29 -24.88
C TYR A 234 2.09 10.19 -24.18
N ASP A 235 1.71 9.82 -22.95
CA ASP A 235 0.86 10.60 -22.07
C ASP A 235 1.70 11.34 -21.01
N PRO A 236 1.86 12.67 -21.11
CA PRO A 236 2.59 13.46 -20.12
C PRO A 236 1.85 13.59 -18.78
N GLU A 237 0.56 13.26 -18.72
CA GLU A 237 -0.19 13.24 -17.46
C GLU A 237 0.00 11.92 -16.69
N GLU A 238 0.61 10.91 -17.31
CA GLU A 238 0.95 9.63 -16.70
C GLU A 238 2.15 9.81 -15.75
N LEU A 239 1.88 9.77 -14.45
CA LEU A 239 2.88 9.97 -13.39
C LEU A 239 3.18 8.67 -12.64
N PHE A 240 4.46 8.41 -12.38
CA PHE A 240 4.97 7.23 -11.68
C PHE A 240 5.56 7.59 -10.31
N HIS A 241 5.56 6.61 -9.40
CA HIS A 241 6.26 6.77 -8.11
C HIS A 241 7.76 6.64 -8.30
N VAL A 242 8.46 7.68 -7.87
CA VAL A 242 9.91 7.69 -7.74
C VAL A 242 10.24 7.75 -6.25
N TYR A 243 11.02 6.77 -5.78
CA TYR A 243 11.38 6.62 -4.39
C TYR A 243 12.78 7.16 -4.15
N HIS A 244 12.91 7.97 -3.11
CA HIS A 244 14.13 8.62 -2.68
C HIS A 244 14.47 8.22 -1.26
N LEU A 245 15.76 8.01 -0.99
CA LEU A 245 16.27 7.82 0.36
C LEU A 245 16.27 9.15 1.10
N VAL A 246 15.75 9.17 2.32
CA VAL A 246 15.86 10.33 3.22
C VAL A 246 16.82 9.96 4.34
N LEU A 247 17.87 10.76 4.50
CA LEU A 247 18.90 10.52 5.50
C LEU A 247 18.48 11.09 6.87
N PRO A 248 18.90 10.46 7.98
CA PRO A 248 18.81 11.06 9.31
C PRO A 248 19.46 12.46 9.37
N ALA A 249 19.02 13.27 10.33
CA ALA A 249 19.61 14.59 10.54
C ALA A 249 21.12 14.49 10.80
N GLY A 250 21.91 15.33 10.13
CA GLY A 250 23.37 15.36 10.27
C GLY A 250 24.13 14.37 9.37
N MET A 251 23.45 13.69 8.44
CA MET A 251 24.09 12.84 7.44
C MET A 251 23.96 13.42 6.03
N ASP A 252 25.09 13.49 5.31
CA ASP A 252 25.15 13.96 3.92
C ASP A 252 25.14 12.82 2.89
N ALA A 253 25.46 11.60 3.33
CA ALA A 253 25.49 10.39 2.50
C ALA A 253 25.06 9.15 3.32
N PRO A 254 24.50 8.10 2.69
CA PRO A 254 24.21 6.84 3.37
C PRO A 254 25.48 6.18 3.92
N GLN A 255 25.32 5.38 4.97
CA GLN A 255 26.44 4.62 5.56
C GLN A 255 27.06 3.68 4.49
N PRO A 256 28.40 3.63 4.39
CA PRO A 256 29.07 2.75 3.45
C PRO A 256 28.73 1.29 3.74
N HIS A 257 28.64 0.47 2.69
CA HIS A 257 28.33 -0.94 2.86
C HIS A 257 29.45 -1.68 3.60
N THR A 258 29.08 -2.52 4.56
CA THR A 258 30.06 -3.38 5.23
C THR A 258 30.53 -4.48 4.30
N PRO A 259 31.84 -4.78 4.27
CA PRO A 259 32.37 -5.81 3.40
C PRO A 259 31.83 -7.19 3.77
N ARG A 260 31.74 -8.07 2.78
CA ARG A 260 31.41 -9.47 3.00
C ARG A 260 32.53 -10.11 3.81
N ALA A 261 32.23 -10.83 4.89
CA ALA A 261 33.24 -11.60 5.63
C ALA A 261 34.06 -12.47 4.64
N GLY A 262 35.37 -12.21 4.56
CA GLY A 262 36.30 -12.84 3.62
C GLY A 262 36.68 -12.02 2.37
N ALA A 263 36.07 -10.86 2.11
CA ALA A 263 36.50 -9.96 1.04
C ALA A 263 37.69 -9.13 1.54
N LYS A 264 38.87 -9.32 0.94
CA LYS A 264 40.03 -8.44 1.17
C LYS A 264 39.62 -7.02 0.75
N ALA A 265 39.86 -6.04 1.61
CA ALA A 265 39.76 -4.64 1.25
C ALA A 265 40.79 -4.36 0.15
N GLU A 266 40.35 -4.17 -1.09
CA GLU A 266 41.18 -3.50 -2.09
C GLU A 266 41.29 -2.05 -1.65
N VAL A 267 42.41 -1.75 -1.00
CA VAL A 267 42.89 -0.40 -0.73
C VAL A 267 43.25 0.18 -2.10
N SER A 268 42.41 1.07 -2.64
CA SER A 268 42.85 1.98 -3.70
C SER A 268 43.78 3.01 -3.06
N ALA A 269 45.03 2.97 -3.47
CA ALA A 269 46.04 4.01 -3.28
C ALA A 269 45.86 5.12 -4.32
#